data_AF-A0A0Q9TC04-F1
#
_entry.id   AF-A0A0Q9TC04-F1
#
_cell.length_a   1.000
_cell.length_b   1.000
_cell.length_c   1.000
_cell.angle_alpha   90.00
_cell.angle_beta   90.00
_cell.angle_gamma   90.00
#
_symmetry.space_group_name_H-M   'P 1'
#
loop_
_entity.id
_entity.type
_entity.pdbx_description
1 polymer ?
#
loop_
_entity_poly.entity_id
_entity_poly.type
_entity_poly.pdbx_seq_one_letter_code
_entity_poly.pdbx_strand_id
1 'polypeptide(L)'
;MRLTRRGRLVVLLAALAIVLCAGFFLGSVAVGTDEAGQAPATEIVMVEPGQSLWSIASELTDGGDVRTTMREIERLNALDSVALSAGQKLRVPVSND
;
A
#
# COMPACT_ATOMS: atom_id res chain seq x y z
N MET A 1 -56.43 -0.45 -5.89
CA MET A 1 -55.58 0.42 -6.73
C MET A 1 -54.50 -0.43 -7.39
N ARG A 2 -54.57 -0.63 -8.72
CA ARG A 2 -53.61 -1.46 -9.47
C ARG A 2 -52.45 -0.56 -9.88
N LEU A 3 -51.25 -0.78 -9.34
CA LEU A 3 -50.06 -0.06 -9.81
C LEU A 3 -49.89 -0.36 -11.31
N THR A 4 -50.09 0.64 -12.15
CA THR A 4 -49.73 0.57 -13.56
C THR A 4 -48.23 0.26 -13.62
N ARG A 5 -47.81 -0.71 -14.44
CA ARG A 5 -46.42 -1.23 -14.51
C ARG A 5 -45.33 -0.13 -14.50
N ARG A 6 -45.66 1.04 -15.04
CA ARG A 6 -44.80 2.23 -15.09
C ARG A 6 -44.53 2.86 -13.72
N GLY A 7 -45.51 2.90 -12.82
CA GLY A 7 -45.34 3.45 -11.47
C GLY A 7 -44.40 2.62 -10.59
N ARG A 8 -44.44 1.29 -10.72
CA ARG A 8 -43.52 0.40 -9.99
C ARG A 8 -42.07 0.57 -10.45
N LEU A 9 -41.86 0.82 -11.75
CA LEU A 9 -40.52 1.08 -12.29
C LEU A 9 -39.94 2.40 -11.77
N VAL A 10 -40.74 3.47 -11.74
CA VAL A 10 -40.31 4.77 -11.22
C VAL A 10 -39.93 4.69 -9.74
N VAL A 11 -40.74 3.99 -8.93
CA VAL A 11 -40.43 3.80 -7.50
C VAL A 11 -39.16 2.97 -7.29
N LEU A 12 -38.95 1.92 -8.07
CA LEU A 12 -37.73 1.11 -8.00
C LEU A 12 -36.49 1.91 -8.39
N LEU A 13 -36.56 2.70 -9.46
CA LEU A 13 -35.44 3.54 -9.90
C LEU A 13 -35.11 4.63 -8.89
N ALA A 14 -36.13 5.27 -8.30
CA ALA A 14 -35.93 6.26 -7.24
C ALA A 14 -35.27 5.64 -5.99
N ALA A 15 -35.74 4.47 -5.55
CA ALA A 15 -35.14 3.77 -4.42
C ALA A 15 -33.69 3.35 -4.68
N LEU A 16 -33.39 2.85 -5.90
CA LEU A 16 -32.03 2.48 -6.30
C LEU A 16 -31.10 3.70 -6.31
N ALA A 17 -31.54 4.84 -6.83
CA ALA A 17 -30.77 6.08 -6.83
C ALA A 17 -30.44 6.54 -5.41
N ILE A 18 -31.40 6.45 -4.47
CA ILE A 18 -31.18 6.82 -3.05
C ILE A 18 -30.13 5.91 -2.41
N VAL A 19 -30.20 4.59 -2.65
CA VAL A 19 -29.22 3.63 -2.11
C VAL A 19 -27.81 3.89 -2.66
N LEU A 20 -27.69 4.17 -3.97
CA LEU A 20 -26.40 4.48 -4.60
C LEU A 20 -25.81 5.80 -4.09
N CYS A 21 -26.63 6.84 -3.93
CA CYS A 21 -26.20 8.11 -3.34
C CYS A 21 -25.73 7.91 -1.88
N ALA A 22 -26.47 7.14 -1.06
CA ALA A 22 -26.07 6.87 0.32
C ALA A 22 -24.76 6.08 0.39
N GLY A 23 -24.56 5.09 -0.49
CA GLY A 23 -23.31 4.34 -0.60
C GLY A 23 -22.11 5.21 -0.97
N PHE A 24 -22.30 6.22 -1.83
CA PHE A 24 -21.26 7.17 -2.20
C PHE A 24 -20.86 8.06 -1.01
N PHE A 25 -21.82 8.58 -0.25
CA PHE A 25 -21.55 9.41 0.95
C PHE A 25 -20.87 8.62 2.08
N LEU A 26 -21.19 7.33 2.25
CA LEU A 26 -20.60 6.47 3.29
C LEU A 26 -19.27 5.83 2.88
N GLY A 27 -19.04 5.61 1.58
CA GLY A 27 -17.81 5.00 1.06
C GLY A 27 -16.62 5.96 0.91
N SER A 28 -16.82 7.25 1.15
CA SER A 28 -15.81 8.30 0.94
C SER A 28 -14.81 8.48 2.10
N VAL A 29 -14.84 7.61 3.12
CA VAL A 29 -13.85 7.62 4.22
C VAL A 29 -12.81 6.50 4.06
N ALA A 30 -12.24 6.37 2.88
CA ALA A 30 -10.90 5.82 2.75
C ALA A 30 -9.92 6.97 2.91
N VAL A 31 -9.58 7.33 4.16
CA VAL A 31 -8.49 8.25 4.44
C VAL A 31 -7.18 7.48 4.22
N GLY A 32 -6.80 7.31 2.96
CA GLY A 32 -5.40 7.15 2.62
C GLY A 32 -4.74 8.46 2.97
N THR A 33 -3.72 8.45 3.82
CA THR A 33 -2.85 9.61 4.02
C THR A 33 -2.05 9.81 2.73
N ASP A 34 -2.69 10.35 1.71
CA ASP A 34 -2.06 10.85 0.50
C ASP A 34 -1.44 12.21 0.86
N GLU A 35 -0.36 12.17 1.66
CA GLU A 35 0.73 13.11 1.45
C GLU A 35 1.11 12.97 -0.03
N ALA A 36 0.97 14.05 -0.79
CA ALA A 36 1.23 14.05 -2.21
C ALA A 36 2.70 13.69 -2.49
N GLY A 37 2.96 12.40 -2.72
CA GLY A 37 3.50 11.96 -4.00
C GLY A 37 5.01 12.10 -4.26
N GLN A 38 5.86 12.17 -3.25
CA GLN A 38 7.26 11.76 -3.45
C GLN A 38 7.40 10.31 -2.96
N ALA A 39 7.47 9.37 -3.90
CA ALA A 39 7.92 8.02 -3.57
C ALA A 39 9.27 8.17 -2.83
N PRO A 40 9.47 7.49 -1.68
CA PRO A 40 10.73 7.55 -0.98
C PRO A 40 11.84 7.22 -1.99
N ALA A 41 12.92 7.99 -1.98
CA ALA A 41 14.02 7.72 -2.89
C ALA A 41 14.57 6.33 -2.57
N THR A 42 14.63 5.47 -3.58
CA THR A 42 15.08 4.08 -3.44
C THR A 42 16.18 3.77 -4.42
N GLU A 43 17.13 2.94 -4.00
CA GLU A 43 18.17 2.36 -4.84
C GLU A 43 17.98 0.83 -4.96
N ILE A 44 18.54 0.22 -6.01
CA ILE A 44 18.59 -1.23 -6.15
C ILE A 44 19.99 -1.72 -5.83
N VAL A 45 20.11 -2.53 -4.78
CA VAL A 45 21.34 -3.23 -4.40
C VAL A 45 21.25 -4.71 -4.77
N MET A 46 22.40 -5.32 -5.05
CA MET A 46 22.48 -6.77 -5.27
C MET A 46 22.93 -7.45 -3.99
N VAL A 47 22.19 -8.47 -3.56
CA VAL A 47 22.52 -9.25 -2.36
C VAL A 47 23.76 -10.10 -2.64
N GLU A 48 24.81 -9.90 -1.85
CA GLU A 48 26.04 -10.68 -1.92
C GLU A 48 25.91 -12.01 -1.17
N PRO A 49 26.74 -13.02 -1.50
CA PRO A 49 26.77 -14.28 -0.76
C PRO A 49 27.04 -14.06 0.74
N GLY A 50 26.15 -14.54 1.59
CA GLY A 50 26.27 -14.42 3.05
C GLY A 50 25.67 -13.14 3.64
N GLN A 51 25.18 -12.21 2.82
CA GLN A 51 24.40 -11.08 3.32
C GLN A 51 23.00 -11.52 3.78
N SER A 52 22.51 -10.84 4.81
CA SER A 52 21.17 -11.03 5.36
C SER A 52 20.39 -9.71 5.29
N LEU A 53 19.06 -9.77 5.37
CA LEU A 53 18.24 -8.57 5.43
C LEU A 53 18.63 -7.67 6.61
N TRP A 54 19.00 -8.28 7.75
CA TRP A 54 19.50 -7.56 8.91
C TRP A 54 20.79 -6.80 8.62
N SER A 55 21.79 -7.44 8.00
CA SER A 55 23.08 -6.78 7.73
C SER A 55 22.92 -5.60 6.78
N ILE A 56 22.11 -5.77 5.72
CA ILE A 56 21.81 -4.71 4.76
C ILE A 56 21.06 -3.55 5.45
N ALA A 57 20.02 -3.85 6.22
CA ALA A 57 19.27 -2.82 6.94
C ALA A 57 20.13 -2.10 7.99
N SER A 58 21.05 -2.81 8.66
CA SER A 58 21.94 -2.22 9.67
C SER A 58 22.95 -1.26 9.06
N GLU A 59 23.41 -1.51 7.83
CA GLU A 59 24.33 -0.64 7.10
C GLU A 59 23.64 0.65 6.64
N LEU A 60 22.35 0.55 6.27
CA LEU A 60 21.55 1.69 5.82
C LEU A 60 21.04 2.56 6.98
N THR A 61 20.99 2.04 8.20
CA THR A 61 20.41 2.74 9.34
C THR A 61 21.45 3.59 10.04
N ASP A 62 21.35 4.92 9.92
CA ASP A 62 22.18 5.84 10.72
C ASP A 62 21.44 6.30 11.99
N GLY A 63 21.90 5.84 13.15
CA GLY A 63 21.36 6.21 14.48
C GLY A 63 19.91 5.80 14.78
N GLY A 64 19.19 5.20 13.83
CA GLY A 64 17.79 4.77 13.93
C GLY A 64 17.57 3.31 14.35
N ASP A 65 16.32 2.85 14.24
CA ASP A 65 15.95 1.45 14.50
C ASP A 65 16.06 0.60 13.23
N VAL A 66 17.02 -0.33 13.23
CA VAL A 66 17.26 -1.30 12.14
C VAL A 66 15.98 -2.07 11.78
N ARG A 67 15.12 -2.41 12.75
CA ARG A 67 13.88 -3.14 12.47
C ARG A 67 12.90 -2.32 11.64
N THR A 68 12.92 -1.00 11.79
CA THR A 68 12.08 -0.11 10.99
C THR A 68 12.56 -0.10 9.55
N THR A 69 13.87 -0.01 9.32
CA THR A 69 14.49 -0.13 7.99
C THR A 69 14.24 -1.50 7.35
N MET A 70 14.30 -2.59 8.12
CA MET A 70 13.94 -3.92 7.61
C MET A 70 12.49 -3.99 7.11
N ARG A 71 11.52 -3.51 7.92
CA ARG A 71 10.10 -3.48 7.51
C ARG A 71 9.88 -2.61 6.28
N GLU A 72 10.65 -1.54 6.13
CA GLU A 72 10.64 -0.70 4.93
C GLU A 72 11.08 -1.49 3.70
N ILE A 73 12.22 -2.17 3.79
CA ILE A 73 12.76 -3.00 2.70
C ILE A 73 11.80 -4.15 2.37
N GLU A 74 11.21 -4.81 3.37
CA GLU A 74 10.20 -5.85 3.17
C GLU A 74 9.01 -5.32 2.36
N ARG A 75 8.48 -4.14 2.74
CA ARG A 75 7.37 -3.51 2.03
C ARG A 75 7.73 -3.10 0.61
N LEU A 76 8.93 -2.54 0.39
CA LEU A 76 9.40 -2.10 -0.92
C LEU A 76 9.61 -3.27 -1.90
N ASN A 77 9.88 -4.47 -1.40
CA ASN A 77 10.17 -5.65 -2.22
C ASN A 77 9.08 -6.72 -2.14
N ALA A 78 7.99 -6.46 -1.40
CA ALA A 78 6.94 -7.44 -1.11
C ALA A 78 7.52 -8.79 -0.63
N LEU A 79 8.45 -8.73 0.34
CA LEU A 79 9.07 -9.94 0.88
C LEU A 79 8.11 -10.67 1.82
N ASP A 80 7.89 -11.96 1.57
CA ASP A 80 7.14 -12.84 2.47
C ASP A 80 8.01 -13.38 3.62
N SER A 81 9.34 -13.26 3.51
CA SER A 81 10.29 -13.71 4.53
C SER A 81 11.57 -12.89 4.53
N VAL A 82 12.28 -12.92 5.65
CA VAL A 82 13.59 -12.24 5.83
C VAL A 82 14.77 -12.97 5.17
N ALA A 83 14.54 -14.16 4.60
CA ALA A 83 15.57 -14.90 3.90
C ALA A 83 15.82 -14.30 2.52
N LEU A 84 17.07 -13.93 2.24
CA LEU A 84 17.50 -13.39 0.96
C LEU A 84 18.32 -14.42 0.20
N SER A 85 18.22 -14.38 -1.13
CA SER A 85 19.05 -15.22 -2.02
C SER A 85 20.23 -14.42 -2.57
N ALA A 86 21.41 -15.04 -2.67
CA ALA A 86 22.56 -14.40 -3.30
C ALA A 86 22.24 -14.05 -4.78
N GLY A 87 22.63 -12.86 -5.22
CA GLY A 87 22.30 -12.30 -6.52
C GLY A 87 20.89 -11.70 -6.63
N GLN A 88 20.09 -11.74 -5.56
CA GLN A 88 18.77 -11.11 -5.52
C GLN A 88 18.93 -9.59 -5.63
N LYS A 89 18.09 -8.95 -6.46
CA LYS A 89 17.98 -7.49 -6.51
C LYS A 89 17.02 -7.04 -5.42
N LEU A 90 17.46 -6.11 -4.60
CA LEU A 90 16.70 -5.61 -3.47
C LEU A 90 16.59 -4.09 -3.58
N ARG A 91 15.36 -3.57 -3.53
CA ARG A 91 15.08 -2.14 -3.41
C ARG A 91 15.28 -1.72 -1.96
N VAL A 92 16.11 -0.72 -1.73
CA VAL A 92 16.41 -0.19 -0.40
C VAL A 92 16.09 1.31 -0.35
N PRO A 93 15.65 1.83 0.81
CA PRO A 93 15.49 3.27 0.98
C PRO A 93 16.87 3.94 0.96
N VAL A 94 16.96 5.14 0.36
CA VAL A 94 18.15 5.97 0.54
C VAL A 94 18.01 6.76 1.84
N SER A 95 18.99 6.66 2.72
CA SER A 95 19.06 7.52 3.90
C SER A 95 19.49 8.90 3.42
N ASN A 96 18.61 9.89 3.59
CA ASN A 96 18.94 11.27 3.27
C ASN A 96 19.63 11.86 4.50
N ASP A 97 20.96 11.99 4.45
CA ASP A 97 21.79 12.67 5.46
C ASP A 97 21.26 14.08 5.80
#